data_AF-A0A7V0LQP1-F1
#
_entry.id   AF-A0A7V0LQP1-F1
#
_cell.length_a   1.000
_cell.length_b   1.000
_cell.length_c   1.000
_cell.angle_alpha   90.00
_cell.angle_beta   90.00
_cell.angle_gamma   90.00
#
_symmetry.space_group_name_H-M   'P 1'
#
loop_
_entity.id
_entity.type
_entity.pdbx_description
1 polymer ?
#
loop_
_entity_poly.entity_id
_entity_poly.type
_entity_poly.pdbx_seq_one_letter_code
_entity_poly.pdbx_strand_id
1 'polypeptide(L)'
;MLALDAMGGDHAPRETVAGAAEAVRRGIDVVLVGDRRRLEPLCDDVDVDLPIVDAGDVVEMGEDPARSIREKPDASISVAARLVRSGEADGLVSAGSTGAALAA
;
A
#
# COMPACT_ATOMS: atom_id res chain seq x y z
N MET A 1 7.97 -10.57 -4.69
CA MET A 1 7.14 -9.86 -3.70
C MET A 1 6.57 -8.58 -4.30
N LEU A 2 5.27 -8.33 -4.14
CA LEU A 2 4.59 -7.11 -4.58
C LEU A 2 4.32 -6.18 -3.39
N ALA A 3 4.58 -4.88 -3.57
CA ALA A 3 4.22 -3.85 -2.60
C ALA A 3 2.78 -3.38 -2.85
N LEU A 4 1.88 -3.60 -1.89
CA LEU A 4 0.49 -3.14 -1.96
C LEU A 4 0.36 -1.86 -1.15
N ASP A 5 -0.01 -0.76 -1.79
CA ASP A 5 -0.53 0.42 -1.11
C ASP A 5 -1.85 0.04 -0.44
N ALA A 6 -1.79 -0.23 0.86
CA ALA A 6 -2.92 -0.74 1.61
C ALA A 6 -3.90 0.36 2.02
N MET A 7 -3.51 1.64 1.90
CA MET A 7 -4.31 2.78 2.32
C MET A 7 -5.10 3.42 1.18
N GLY A 8 -4.71 3.16 -0.07
CA GLY A 8 -5.37 3.67 -1.26
C GLY A 8 -6.68 2.93 -1.60
N GLY A 9 -7.75 3.70 -1.83
CA GLY A 9 -9.04 3.22 -2.33
C GLY A 9 -10.19 3.45 -1.35
N ASP A 10 -11.42 3.51 -1.88
CA ASP A 10 -12.62 3.92 -1.11
C ASP A 10 -12.95 3.03 0.09
N HIS A 11 -12.53 1.76 0.05
CA HIS A 11 -12.79 0.74 1.08
C HIS A 11 -11.50 0.28 1.78
N ALA A 12 -10.40 1.01 1.59
CA ALA A 12 -9.14 0.74 2.26
C ALA A 12 -9.22 1.08 3.76
N PRO A 13 -8.47 0.38 4.63
CA PRO A 13 -7.57 -0.72 4.32
C PRO A 13 -8.22 -2.11 4.34
N ARG A 14 -9.52 -2.23 4.61
CA ARG A 14 -10.19 -3.53 4.79
C ARG A 14 -10.14 -4.39 3.52
N GLU A 15 -10.57 -3.84 2.39
CA GLU A 15 -10.63 -4.59 1.13
C GLU A 15 -9.24 -4.87 0.54
N THR A 16 -8.29 -3.96 0.75
CA THR A 16 -6.90 -4.16 0.31
C THR A 16 -6.23 -5.28 1.10
N VAL A 17 -6.44 -5.37 2.42
CA VAL A 17 -5.96 -6.49 3.25
C VAL A 17 -6.62 -7.81 2.85
N ALA A 18 -7.94 -7.83 2.63
CA ALA A 18 -8.63 -9.04 2.17
C ALA A 18 -8.11 -9.52 0.80
N GLY A 19 -7.89 -8.60 -0.13
CA GLY A 19 -7.29 -8.88 -1.44
C GLY A 19 -5.86 -9.41 -1.34
N ALA A 20 -5.04 -8.84 -0.44
CA ALA A 20 -3.69 -9.32 -0.17
C ALA A 20 -3.70 -10.76 0.37
N ALA A 21 -4.59 -11.06 1.32
CA ALA A 21 -4.73 -12.41 1.87
C ALA A 21 -5.12 -13.45 0.79
N GLU A 22 -6.02 -13.08 -0.13
CA GLU A 22 -6.36 -13.91 -1.29
C GLU A 22 -5.16 -14.11 -2.23
N ALA A 23 -4.35 -13.07 -2.47
CA ALA A 23 -3.16 -13.17 -3.31
C ALA A 23 -2.10 -14.10 -2.69
N VAL A 24 -1.86 -13.99 -1.38
CA VAL A 24 -0.94 -14.88 -0.64
C VAL A 24 -1.41 -16.33 -0.69
N ARG A 25 -2.72 -16.59 -0.53
CA ARG A 25 -3.29 -17.94 -0.68
C ARG A 25 -3.10 -18.54 -2.08
N ARG A 26 -2.87 -17.69 -3.09
CA ARG A 26 -2.55 -18.10 -4.48
C ARG A 26 -1.05 -18.19 -4.76
N GLY A 27 -0.21 -18.03 -3.73
CA GLY A 27 1.25 -18.11 -3.84
C GLY A 27 1.91 -16.84 -4.36
N ILE A 28 1.25 -15.68 -4.22
CA ILE A 28 1.83 -14.38 -4.56
C ILE A 28 2.29 -13.70 -3.27
N ASP A 29 3.59 -13.48 -3.11
CA ASP A 29 4.14 -12.77 -1.96
C ASP A 29 3.74 -11.29 -2.01
N VAL A 30 3.11 -10.80 -0.94
CA VAL A 30 2.64 -9.41 -0.82
C VAL A 30 3.17 -8.79 0.47
N VAL A 31 3.59 -7.53 0.40
CA VAL A 31 3.84 -6.68 1.57
C VAL A 31 2.87 -5.50 1.57
N LEU A 32 2.24 -5.27 2.71
CA LEU A 32 1.32 -4.14 2.90
C LEU A 32 2.12 -2.88 3.25
N VAL A 33 1.78 -1.77 2.61
CA VAL A 33 2.38 -0.46 2.89
C VAL A 33 1.30 0.48 3.39
N GLY A 34 1.44 0.98 4.61
CA GLY A 34 0.42 1.85 5.22
C GLY A 34 0.56 2.00 6.73
N ASP A 35 -0.43 2.67 7.34
CA ASP A 35 -0.48 2.89 8.79
C ASP A 35 -0.59 1.56 9.53
N ARG A 36 0.50 1.14 10.18
CA ARG A 36 0.59 -0.12 10.91
C ARG A 36 -0.54 -0.30 11.92
N ARG A 37 -0.97 0.76 12.61
CA ARG A 37 -2.01 0.67 13.63
C ARG A 37 -3.38 0.35 13.06
N ARG A 38 -3.62 0.73 11.80
CA ARG A 38 -4.85 0.42 11.06
C ARG A 38 -4.79 -0.96 10.39
N LEU A 39 -3.59 -1.42 10.05
CA LEU A 39 -3.38 -2.68 9.35
C LEU A 39 -3.28 -3.89 10.28
N GLU A 40 -2.58 -3.78 11.42
CA GLU A 40 -2.35 -4.90 12.35
C GLU A 40 -3.65 -5.62 12.75
N PRO A 41 -4.73 -4.92 13.20
CA PRO A 41 -5.96 -5.61 13.59
C PRO A 41 -6.64 -6.37 12.44
N LEU A 42 -6.46 -5.89 11.19
CA LEU A 42 -7.04 -6.54 10.01
C LEU A 42 -6.22 -7.74 9.55
N CYS A 43 -4.91 -7.71 9.81
CA CYS A 43 -4.02 -8.84 9.54
C CYS A 43 -4.26 -9.98 10.54
N ASP A 44 -4.58 -9.65 11.79
CA ASP A 44 -4.94 -10.65 12.82
C ASP A 44 -6.26 -11.40 12.48
N ASP A 45 -7.13 -10.78 11.68
CA ASP A 45 -8.42 -11.35 11.24
C ASP A 45 -8.29 -12.32 10.03
N VAL A 46 -7.09 -12.47 9.45
CA VAL A 46 -6.85 -13.39 8.31
C VAL A 46 -5.93 -14.54 8.70
N ASP A 47 -6.00 -15.64 7.94
CA ASP A 47 -5.29 -16.89 8.20
C ASP A 47 -3.91 -16.99 7.50
N VAL A 48 -3.34 -15.86 7.10
CA VAL A 48 -2.06 -15.77 6.39
C VAL A 48 -1.19 -14.64 6.92
N ASP A 49 0.12 -14.81 6.82
CA ASP A 49 1.08 -13.77 7.22
C ASP A 49 1.12 -12.66 6.18
N LEU A 50 0.85 -11.43 6.63
CA LEU A 50 0.95 -10.21 5.82
C LEU A 50 1.99 -9.26 6.44
N PRO A 51 3.22 -9.21 5.90
CA PRO A 51 4.22 -8.27 6.39
C PRO A 51 3.77 -6.83 6.13
N ILE A 52 4.03 -5.95 7.10
CA ILE A 52 3.66 -4.53 7.05
C ILE A 52 4.93 -3.67 7.02
N VAL A 53 5.01 -2.77 6.05
CA VAL A 53 5.92 -1.61 6.03
C VAL A 53 5.10 -0.39 6.44
N ASP A 54 5.54 0.26 7.52
CA ASP A 54 4.82 1.40 8.08
C ASP A 54 4.98 2.63 7.14
N ALA A 55 3.89 3.35 6.95
CA ALA A 55 3.85 4.60 6.19
C ALA A 55 2.84 5.55 6.87
N GLY A 56 3.30 6.75 7.23
CA GLY A 56 2.55 7.68 8.07
C GLY A 56 1.51 8.54 7.34
N ASP A 57 1.58 8.63 6.01
CA ASP A 57 0.71 9.51 5.21
C ASP A 57 -0.11 8.75 4.15
N VAL A 58 -1.15 9.41 3.65
CA VAL A 58 -1.96 8.95 2.50
C VAL A 58 -2.16 10.13 1.55
N VAL A 59 -2.16 9.85 0.24
CA VAL A 59 -2.57 10.83 -0.78
C VAL A 59 -4.07 10.70 -0.99
N GLU A 60 -4.83 11.68 -0.51
CA GLU A 60 -6.29 11.65 -0.57
C GLU A 60 -6.85 11.90 -1.97
N MET A 61 -8.06 11.40 -2.21
CA MET A 61 -8.79 11.63 -3.44
C MET A 61 -9.13 13.13 -3.59
N GLY A 62 -8.59 13.77 -4.62
CA GLY A 62 -8.81 15.20 -4.92
C GLY A 62 -7.61 16.11 -4.60
N GLU A 63 -6.55 15.58 -4.01
CA GLU A 63 -5.28 16.31 -3.92
C GLU A 63 -4.59 16.41 -5.29
N ASP A 64 -3.79 17.47 -5.49
CA ASP A 64 -2.91 17.56 -6.65
C ASP A 64 -1.82 16.48 -6.54
N PRO A 65 -1.80 15.47 -7.43
CA PRO A 65 -0.97 14.30 -7.19
C PRO A 65 0.53 14.60 -7.21
N ALA A 66 0.97 15.47 -8.13
CA ALA A 66 2.38 15.80 -8.27
C ALA A 66 2.89 16.59 -7.06
N ARG A 67 2.04 17.46 -6.50
CA ARG A 67 2.34 18.18 -5.27
C ARG A 67 2.35 17.24 -4.07
N SER A 68 1.33 16.40 -3.91
CA SER A 68 1.21 15.50 -2.76
C SER A 68 2.35 14.50 -2.66
N ILE A 69 2.81 13.91 -3.77
CA ILE A 69 3.98 13.00 -3.75
C ILE A 69 5.26 13.72 -3.27
N ARG A 70 5.42 15.02 -3.59
CA ARG A 70 6.57 15.80 -3.11
C ARG A 70 6.45 16.21 -1.65
N GLU A 71 5.25 16.59 -1.21
CA GLU A 71 5.00 17.08 0.16
C GLU A 71 4.84 15.96 1.18
N LYS A 72 4.39 14.77 0.74
CA LYS A 72 4.17 13.58 1.57
C LYS A 72 5.12 12.45 1.14
N PRO A 73 6.42 12.58 1.45
CA PRO A 73 7.38 11.53 1.16
C PRO A 73 7.04 10.21 1.88
N ASP A 74 6.29 10.26 2.99
CA ASP A 74 5.92 9.08 3.75
C ASP A 74 4.52 8.55 3.41
N ALA A 75 3.94 8.97 2.27
CA ALA A 75 2.67 8.44 1.82
C ALA A 75 2.80 6.95 1.48
N SER A 76 1.79 6.15 1.79
CA SER A 76 1.77 4.70 1.50
C SER A 76 2.19 4.37 0.06
N ILE A 77 1.66 5.11 -0.93
CA ILE A 77 2.03 4.97 -2.34
C ILE A 77 3.50 5.35 -2.62
N SER A 78 4.02 6.39 -1.97
CA SER A 78 5.41 6.83 -2.09
C SER A 78 6.37 5.80 -1.49
N VAL A 79 6.02 5.22 -0.35
CA VAL A 79 6.80 4.17 0.31
C VAL A 79 6.77 2.88 -0.52
N ALA A 80 5.61 2.49 -1.07
CA ALA A 80 5.50 1.34 -1.97
C ALA A 80 6.38 1.51 -3.23
N ALA A 81 6.37 2.69 -3.85
CA ALA A 81 7.25 2.99 -4.98
C ALA A 81 8.73 2.94 -4.62
N ARG A 82 9.11 3.36 -3.40
CA ARG A 82 10.50 3.24 -2.92
C ARG A 82 10.96 1.80 -2.77
N LEU A 83 10.11 0.89 -2.28
CA LEU A 83 10.45 -0.52 -2.17
C LEU A 83 10.76 -1.13 -3.54
N VAL A 84 10.00 -0.74 -4.57
CA VAL A 84 10.29 -1.16 -5.95
C VAL A 84 11.61 -0.56 -6.43
N ARG A 85 11.82 0.73 -6.19
CA ARG A 85 13.05 1.44 -6.58
C ARG A 85 14.31 0.89 -5.90
N SER A 86 14.22 0.44 -4.66
CA SER A 86 15.34 -0.17 -3.91
C SER A 86 15.59 -1.63 -4.26
N GLY A 87 14.70 -2.26 -5.03
CA GLY A 87 14.75 -3.69 -5.36
C GLY A 87 14.26 -4.60 -4.24
N GLU A 88 13.58 -4.05 -3.24
CA GLU A 88 12.93 -4.80 -2.15
C GLU A 88 11.58 -5.37 -2.60
N ALA A 89 10.94 -4.79 -3.62
CA ALA A 89 9.74 -5.31 -4.26
C ALA A 89 9.88 -5.36 -5.79
N ASP A 90 9.21 -6.31 -6.43
CA ASP A 90 9.25 -6.50 -7.89
C ASP A 90 8.27 -5.59 -8.63
N GLY A 91 7.27 -5.07 -7.91
CA GLY A 91 6.23 -4.21 -8.44
C GLY A 91 5.35 -3.66 -7.34
N LEU A 92 4.51 -2.67 -7.69
CA LEU A 92 3.55 -2.06 -6.79
C LEU A 92 2.13 -2.14 -7.33
N VAL A 93 1.16 -2.21 -6.43
CA VAL A 93 -0.28 -2.18 -6.73
C VAL A 93 -0.94 -1.13 -5.84
N SER A 94 -1.83 -0.31 -6.40
CA SER A 94 -2.63 0.66 -5.65
C SER A 94 -4.02 0.82 -6.25
N ALA A 95 -5.02 0.94 -5.39
CA ALA A 95 -6.37 1.34 -5.73
C ALA A 95 -6.66 2.82 -5.36
N GLY A 96 -5.62 3.58 -5.00
CA GLY A 96 -5.68 5.00 -4.67
C GLY A 96 -5.67 5.92 -5.89
N SER A 97 -5.26 7.16 -5.69
CA SER A 97 -5.20 8.17 -6.76
C SER A 97 -4.33 7.72 -7.94
N THR A 98 -4.92 7.54 -9.12
CA THR A 98 -4.21 7.18 -10.36
C THR A 98 -3.07 8.15 -10.67
N GLY A 99 -3.31 9.45 -10.47
CA GLY A 99 -2.28 10.46 -10.72
C GLY A 99 -1.11 10.34 -9.74
N ALA A 100 -1.36 9.91 -8.50
CA ALA A 100 -0.31 9.73 -7.50
C ALA A 100 0.51 8.49 -7.84
N ALA A 101 -0.15 7.39 -8.24
CA ALA A 101 0.51 6.18 -8.69
C ALA A 101 1.41 6.40 -9.93
N LEU A 102 1.03 7.29 -10.85
CA LEU A 102 1.86 7.66 -12.00
C LEU A 102 3.01 8.61 -11.66
N ALA A 103 2.90 9.37 -10.57
CA ALA A 103 3.88 10.38 -10.17
C ALA A 103 4.92 9.87 -9.16
N ALA A 104 4.61 8.79 -8.43
CA ALA A 104 5.48 8.14 -7.45
C ALA A 104 6.64 7.39 -8.11
#